data_AF-A0A836VZU5-F1
#
_entry.id   AF-A0A836VZU5-F1
#
_cell.length_a   1.000
_cell.length_b   1.000
_cell.length_c   1.000
_cell.angle_alpha   90.00
_cell.angle_beta   90.00
_cell.angle_gamma   90.00
#
_symmetry.space_group_name_H-M   'P 1'
#
loop_
_entity.id
_entity.type
_entity.pdbx_description
1 polymer ?
#
loop_
_entity_poly.entity_id
_entity_poly.type
_entity_poly.pdbx_seq_one_letter_code
_entity_poly.pdbx_strand_id
1 'polypeptide(L)'
;MVISSSRLVTARPRGLGFTSVVSLMALRTAILVLALLGTPQASWAQGPFDPAAPSGAEEFPEASSEQQTPAVPAAVVNRYPPCPTGFFRGNDPRNPNDAGFYFSTPRVVLYVGWFLFWVWTAQWVDRDSLSLKVRGLFWNGVIFATGVAGLLLALCAPRFFMALGILLLAQGLPLGLYIAERNSKVPESARVLTPAHLQNVGIRLLARIGIQVGGGALVQRAVGPDITFIGKSDRGRQEGTMRARQVESSRGFLAAKELVYDALLRRATDIHLEPKEGEISVRPRIDGVMYPSEPFDRGLGEAVINIFKVLGAMDITEKRKSQDGSFSAIVAITVGVVT
;
A
#
# COMPACT_ATOMS: atom_id res chain seq x y z
N MET A 1 -16.83 -7.01 -37.22
CA MET A 1 -17.70 -7.39 -36.07
C MET A 1 -17.87 -6.16 -35.20
N VAL A 2 -19.09 -5.86 -34.75
CA VAL A 2 -19.37 -4.74 -33.84
C VAL A 2 -19.85 -5.32 -32.51
N ILE A 3 -19.19 -4.95 -31.41
CA ILE A 3 -19.58 -5.33 -30.05
C ILE A 3 -20.22 -4.10 -29.43
N SER A 4 -21.51 -4.16 -29.05
CA SER A 4 -22.24 -3.04 -28.47
C SER A 4 -22.64 -3.32 -27.01
N SER A 5 -22.46 -2.34 -26.14
CA SER A 5 -22.73 -2.44 -24.70
C SER A 5 -24.18 -2.04 -24.37
N SER A 6 -25.13 -2.98 -24.45
CA SER A 6 -26.51 -2.74 -24.03
C SER A 6 -26.78 -3.35 -22.64
N ARG A 7 -26.84 -2.49 -21.61
CA ARG A 7 -27.14 -2.77 -20.19
C ARG A 7 -26.00 -3.41 -19.37
N LEU A 8 -25.07 -2.57 -18.92
CA LEU A 8 -24.24 -2.85 -17.76
C LEU A 8 -25.04 -2.63 -16.48
N VAL A 9 -25.42 -3.71 -15.79
CA VAL A 9 -25.88 -3.63 -14.40
C VAL A 9 -24.64 -3.39 -13.54
N THR A 10 -24.26 -2.13 -13.39
CA THR A 10 -23.36 -1.72 -12.33
C THR A 10 -24.09 -1.93 -11.00
N ALA A 11 -23.71 -2.97 -10.26
CA ALA A 11 -24.08 -3.05 -8.85
C ALA A 11 -23.44 -1.83 -8.16
N ARG A 12 -24.23 -0.76 -7.94
CA ARG A 12 -23.82 0.36 -7.09
C ARG A 12 -23.58 -0.19 -5.69
N PRO A 13 -22.36 -0.12 -5.12
CA PRO A 13 -22.25 -0.10 -3.67
C PRO A 13 -22.93 1.19 -3.20
N ARG A 14 -24.07 1.03 -2.51
CA ARG A 14 -24.66 2.10 -1.70
C ARG A 14 -23.69 2.41 -0.56
N GLY A 15 -23.28 3.68 -0.45
CA GLY A 15 -22.52 4.19 0.68
C GLY A 15 -21.54 5.26 0.23
N LEU A 16 -21.96 6.52 0.30
CA LEU A 16 -21.08 7.68 0.17
C LEU A 16 -19.90 7.55 1.16
N GLY A 17 -18.71 7.81 0.65
CA GLY A 17 -17.45 7.53 1.33
C GLY A 17 -17.17 8.43 2.53
N PHE A 18 -17.08 7.80 3.70
CA PHE A 18 -16.25 8.27 4.82
C PHE A 18 -14.75 7.95 4.59
N THR A 19 -14.45 7.11 3.59
CA THR A 19 -13.12 6.61 3.24
C THR A 19 -12.20 7.64 2.59
N SER A 20 -12.74 8.62 1.85
CA SER A 20 -11.93 9.68 1.22
C SER A 20 -11.41 10.72 2.21
N VAL A 21 -12.16 11.00 3.29
CA VAL A 21 -11.76 12.00 4.29
C VAL A 21 -10.62 11.48 5.15
N VAL A 22 -10.67 10.20 5.56
CA VAL A 22 -9.66 9.61 6.44
C VAL A 22 -8.34 9.29 5.71
N SER A 23 -8.39 8.85 4.45
CA SER A 23 -7.16 8.61 3.67
C SER A 23 -6.45 9.91 3.29
N LEU A 24 -7.21 10.97 2.98
CA LEU A 24 -6.64 12.28 2.70
C LEU A 24 -6.13 12.95 3.97
N MET A 25 -6.78 12.74 5.12
CA MET A 25 -6.29 13.20 6.42
C MET A 25 -5.03 12.45 6.87
N ALA A 26 -4.95 11.13 6.71
CA ALA A 26 -3.75 10.36 7.06
C ALA A 26 -2.54 10.70 6.19
N LEU A 27 -2.76 10.96 4.90
CA LEU A 27 -1.70 11.40 3.99
C LEU A 27 -1.29 12.86 4.28
N ARG A 28 -2.23 13.75 4.57
CA ARG A 28 -1.94 15.15 4.95
C ARG A 28 -1.25 15.25 6.31
N THR A 29 -1.60 14.42 7.29
CA THR A 29 -0.93 14.39 8.60
C THR A 29 0.45 13.76 8.50
N ALA A 30 0.64 12.72 7.67
CA ALA A 30 1.97 12.16 7.41
C ALA A 30 2.90 13.16 6.70
N ILE A 31 2.39 13.93 5.74
CA ILE A 31 3.14 15.00 5.06
C ILE A 31 3.42 16.17 6.01
N LEU A 32 2.47 16.55 6.88
CA LEU A 32 2.68 17.60 7.88
C LEU A 32 3.75 17.20 8.90
N VAL A 33 3.76 15.93 9.34
CA VAL A 33 4.76 15.39 10.26
C VAL A 33 6.13 15.29 9.59
N LEU A 34 6.20 14.91 8.31
CA LEU A 34 7.47 14.94 7.55
C LEU A 34 7.98 16.38 7.31
N ALA A 35 7.09 17.34 7.07
CA ALA A 35 7.44 18.74 6.88
C ALA A 35 7.92 19.42 8.17
N LEU A 36 7.34 19.06 9.33
CA LEU A 36 7.80 19.52 10.65
C LEU A 36 9.14 18.90 11.09
N LEU A 37 9.51 17.74 10.54
CA LEU A 37 10.80 17.08 10.78
C LEU A 37 11.88 17.47 9.75
N GLY A 38 11.50 18.16 8.67
CA GLY A 38 12.36 18.45 7.51
C GLY A 38 12.92 19.87 7.42
N THR A 39 12.61 20.78 8.35
CA THR A 39 13.22 22.12 8.33
C THR A 39 14.67 22.04 8.83
N PRO A 40 15.69 22.36 8.02
CA PRO A 40 17.02 22.62 8.56
C PRO A 40 16.91 23.91 9.38
N GLN A 41 16.96 23.81 10.71
CA GLN A 41 17.07 25.01 11.52
C GLN A 41 18.41 25.67 11.21
N ALA A 42 18.30 26.78 10.47
CA ALA A 42 19.38 27.69 10.18
C ALA A 42 20.18 27.98 11.45
N SER A 43 21.49 27.86 11.31
CA SER A 43 22.51 28.29 12.24
C SER A 43 22.29 29.73 12.66
N TRP A 44 21.70 29.94 13.84
CA TRP A 44 21.89 31.18 14.58
C TRP A 44 23.23 31.06 15.29
N ALA A 45 24.28 31.51 14.60
CA ALA A 45 25.56 31.79 15.20
C ALA A 45 25.35 32.84 16.29
N GLN A 46 25.43 32.45 17.56
CA GLN A 46 25.68 33.39 18.64
C GLN A 46 27.14 33.81 18.51
N GLY A 47 27.38 35.10 18.28
CA GLY A 47 28.71 35.69 18.22
C GLY A 47 29.48 35.50 19.54
N PRO A 48 30.82 35.64 19.52
CA PRO A 48 31.64 35.39 20.70
C PRO A 48 31.28 36.36 21.82
N PHE A 49 30.99 35.80 22.99
CA PHE A 49 30.77 36.52 24.23
C PHE A 49 32.14 36.76 24.86
N ASP A 50 32.69 37.97 24.73
CA ASP A 50 33.90 38.39 25.45
C ASP A 50 33.55 38.63 26.93
N PRO A 51 34.15 37.90 27.90
CA PRO A 51 34.09 38.33 29.29
C PRO A 51 35.10 39.45 29.48
N ALA A 52 34.61 40.68 29.61
CA ALA A 52 35.43 41.80 30.04
C ALA A 52 36.17 41.45 31.35
N ALA A 53 37.50 41.43 31.28
CA ALA A 53 38.37 41.41 32.45
C ALA A 53 38.20 42.71 33.24
N PRO A 54 38.20 42.70 34.59
CA PRO A 54 38.23 43.94 35.35
C PRO A 54 39.62 44.56 35.25
N SER A 55 39.68 45.69 34.55
CA SER A 55 40.76 46.66 34.59
C SER A 55 40.80 47.38 35.94
N GLY A 56 41.98 47.54 36.52
CA GLY A 56 42.22 48.50 37.60
C GLY A 56 43.02 47.93 38.76
N ALA A 57 44.33 47.80 38.57
CA ALA A 57 45.27 47.82 39.67
C ALA A 57 45.49 49.29 40.05
N GLU A 58 45.06 49.69 41.24
CA GLU A 58 45.59 50.86 41.94
C GLU A 58 45.98 50.46 43.36
N GLU A 59 47.29 50.59 43.61
CA GLU A 59 48.05 50.48 44.85
C GLU A 59 47.71 51.61 45.83
N PHE A 60 47.64 51.33 47.14
CA PHE A 60 48.06 52.23 48.23
C PHE A 60 48.18 51.42 49.55
N PRO A 61 48.99 51.87 50.55
CA PRO A 61 50.00 51.02 51.16
C PRO A 61 49.72 50.62 52.62
N GLU A 62 50.53 49.66 53.02
CA GLU A 62 50.71 49.00 54.30
C GLU A 62 50.98 49.95 55.49
N ALA A 63 50.31 49.72 56.63
CA ALA A 63 50.91 49.64 57.97
C ALA A 63 49.84 49.60 59.07
N SER A 64 49.73 48.48 59.79
CA SER A 64 50.13 48.38 61.21
C SER A 64 49.59 47.08 61.83
N SER A 65 50.52 46.43 62.52
CA SER A 65 50.45 45.12 63.16
C SER A 65 49.75 45.17 64.51
N GLU A 66 48.81 44.26 64.75
CA GLU A 66 48.57 43.70 66.09
C GLU A 66 48.31 42.19 66.02
N GLN A 67 48.84 41.53 67.04
CA GLN A 67 49.04 40.09 67.20
C GLN A 67 47.78 39.34 67.71
N GLN A 68 47.55 38.15 67.12
CA GLN A 68 47.34 36.87 67.82
C GLN A 68 45.94 36.47 68.35
N THR A 69 45.32 35.50 67.66
CA THR A 69 44.79 34.17 68.12
C THR A 69 43.58 33.75 67.25
N PRO A 70 43.48 32.50 66.74
CA PRO A 70 42.61 32.20 65.61
C PRO A 70 41.14 32.07 66.03
N ALA A 71 40.32 33.04 65.65
CA ALA A 71 38.88 32.86 65.56
C ALA A 71 38.57 32.04 64.31
N VAL A 72 38.36 30.73 64.46
CA VAL A 72 37.80 29.88 63.39
C VAL A 72 36.36 30.35 63.13
N PRO A 73 35.98 30.65 61.88
CA PRO A 73 34.85 31.53 61.58
C PRO A 73 33.49 30.86 61.74
N ALA A 74 32.50 31.67 62.09
CA ALA A 74 31.09 31.37 61.94
C ALA A 74 30.77 31.04 60.47
N ALA A 75 30.44 29.78 60.17
CA ALA A 75 29.56 29.36 59.07
C ALA A 75 29.55 27.83 58.99
N VAL A 76 28.76 27.15 59.84
CA VAL A 76 28.23 25.83 59.45
C VAL A 76 27.00 26.09 58.58
N VAL A 77 27.25 26.66 57.41
CA VAL A 77 26.31 26.54 56.29
C VAL A 77 26.43 25.08 55.87
N ASN A 78 25.32 24.33 55.92
CA ASN A 78 25.19 22.99 55.34
C ASN A 78 25.62 23.03 53.86
N ARG A 79 26.92 22.92 53.61
CA ARG A 79 27.48 22.68 52.28
C ARG A 79 27.35 21.20 52.06
N TYR A 80 26.24 20.82 51.43
CA TYR A 80 26.21 19.58 50.66
C TYR A 80 27.48 19.53 49.78
N PRO A 81 28.11 18.35 49.61
CA PRO A 81 29.23 18.23 48.69
C PRO A 81 28.83 18.86 47.35
N PRO A 82 29.68 19.70 46.74
CA PRO A 82 29.36 20.31 45.47
C PRO A 82 29.01 19.18 44.50
N CYS A 83 27.87 19.33 43.81
CA CYS A 83 27.41 18.33 42.86
C CYS A 83 28.56 18.03 41.89
N PRO A 84 29.05 16.79 41.78
CA PRO A 84 30.25 16.47 41.00
C PRO A 84 30.07 16.85 39.52
N THR A 85 28.82 16.94 39.09
CA THR A 85 28.39 17.60 37.86
C THR A 85 27.22 18.52 38.21
N GLY A 86 27.15 19.70 37.58
CA GLY A 86 26.00 20.58 37.75
C GLY A 86 24.69 19.84 37.42
N PHE A 87 23.62 20.12 38.15
CA PHE A 87 22.31 19.63 37.76
C PHE A 87 21.87 20.37 36.50
N PHE A 88 22.11 19.77 35.33
CA PHE A 88 21.60 20.27 34.07
C PHE A 88 20.19 19.72 33.88
N ARG A 89 19.18 20.60 33.81
CA ARG A 89 17.86 20.18 33.30
C ARG A 89 18.01 19.92 31.81
N GLY A 90 18.07 18.65 31.42
CA GLY A 90 18.25 18.24 30.04
C GLY A 90 19.70 17.88 29.73
N ASN A 91 20.21 18.39 28.61
CA ASN A 91 21.48 17.95 28.03
C ASN A 91 22.67 18.62 28.72
N ASP A 92 23.76 17.89 28.96
CA ASP A 92 25.01 18.47 29.49
C ASP A 92 25.65 19.35 28.38
N PRO A 93 25.76 20.67 28.56
CA PRO A 93 26.36 21.55 27.56
C PRO A 93 27.85 21.26 27.29
N ARG A 94 28.50 20.45 28.14
CA ARG A 94 29.90 20.03 27.99
C ARG A 94 30.07 18.79 27.12
N ASN A 95 28.98 18.07 26.84
CA ASN A 95 28.98 16.89 25.98
C ASN A 95 28.06 17.14 24.79
N PRO A 96 28.57 17.54 23.61
CA PRO A 96 27.74 17.79 22.44
C PRO A 96 26.98 16.55 21.95
N ASN A 97 27.35 15.33 22.40
CA ASN A 97 26.59 14.11 22.15
C ASN A 97 25.35 13.95 23.05
N ASP A 98 25.33 14.63 24.20
CA ASP A 98 24.14 14.68 25.06
C ASP A 98 23.13 15.70 24.53
N ALA A 99 23.55 16.62 23.63
CA ALA A 99 22.70 17.64 23.04
C ALA A 99 21.73 17.11 21.97
N GLY A 100 20.66 16.40 22.35
CA GLY A 100 19.47 16.26 21.47
C GLY A 100 18.62 15.00 21.64
N PHE A 101 17.30 15.18 21.44
CA PHE A 101 16.23 14.19 21.25
C PHE A 101 16.03 13.13 22.37
N TYR A 102 15.15 13.44 23.33
CA TYR A 102 14.61 12.49 24.32
C TYR A 102 14.05 11.18 23.72
N PHE A 103 13.70 11.20 22.42
CA PHE A 103 13.27 10.04 21.67
C PHE A 103 14.08 9.89 20.39
N SER A 104 14.56 8.69 20.12
CA SER A 104 15.14 8.38 18.81
C SER A 104 14.06 8.45 17.73
N THR A 105 14.10 9.49 16.90
CA THR A 105 13.22 9.71 15.74
C THR A 105 12.96 8.45 14.90
N PRO A 106 13.98 7.66 14.48
CA PRO A 106 13.72 6.47 13.67
C PRO A 106 12.89 5.40 14.37
N ARG A 107 13.01 5.25 15.70
CA ARG A 107 12.20 4.27 16.45
C ARG A 107 10.75 4.72 16.55
N VAL A 108 10.52 6.02 16.79
CA VAL A 108 9.17 6.60 16.82
C VAL A 108 8.48 6.43 15.48
N VAL A 109 9.18 6.75 14.38
CA VAL A 109 8.67 6.55 13.01
C VAL A 109 8.29 5.09 12.78
N LEU A 110 9.12 4.13 13.25
CA LEU A 110 8.80 2.71 13.11
C LEU A 110 7.54 2.32 13.90
N TYR A 111 7.38 2.78 15.14
CA TYR A 111 6.17 2.49 15.92
C TYR A 111 4.91 3.12 15.33
N VAL A 112 5.00 4.35 14.81
CA VAL A 112 3.89 5.00 14.10
C VAL A 112 3.56 4.24 12.81
N GLY A 113 4.57 3.89 12.01
CA GLY A 113 4.39 3.08 10.81
C GLY A 113 3.75 1.73 11.14
N TRP A 114 4.16 1.11 12.24
CA TRP A 114 3.58 -0.14 12.73
C TRP A 114 2.11 0.03 13.14
N PHE A 115 1.78 1.09 13.88
CA PHE A 115 0.40 1.40 14.26
C PHE A 115 -0.49 1.58 13.03
N LEU A 116 -0.02 2.34 12.02
CA LEU A 116 -0.74 2.52 10.76
C LEU A 116 -0.91 1.20 10.00
N PHE A 117 0.14 0.37 9.97
CA PHE A 117 0.07 -0.96 9.38
C PHE A 117 -0.97 -1.83 10.09
N TRP A 118 -1.00 -1.83 11.42
CA TRP A 118 -1.99 -2.57 12.20
C TRP A 118 -3.42 -2.10 11.89
N VAL A 119 -3.69 -0.79 11.91
CA VAL A 119 -5.00 -0.23 11.56
C VAL A 119 -5.41 -0.64 10.14
N TRP A 120 -4.48 -0.56 9.19
CA TRP A 120 -4.72 -0.97 7.80
C TRP A 120 -5.07 -2.46 7.71
N THR A 121 -4.32 -3.34 8.39
CA THR A 121 -4.62 -4.78 8.40
C THR A 121 -5.95 -5.11 9.08
N ALA A 122 -6.31 -4.41 10.17
CA ALA A 122 -7.60 -4.61 10.84
C ALA A 122 -8.78 -4.26 9.93
N GLN A 123 -8.68 -3.14 9.20
CA GLN A 123 -9.68 -2.76 8.20
C GLN A 123 -9.75 -3.75 7.04
N TRP A 124 -8.61 -4.30 6.61
CA TRP A 124 -8.56 -5.31 5.56
C TRP A 124 -9.26 -6.60 6.00
N VAL A 125 -8.96 -7.11 7.20
CA VAL A 125 -9.60 -8.32 7.76
C VAL A 125 -11.11 -8.12 7.91
N ASP A 126 -11.56 -6.95 8.38
CA ASP A 126 -12.99 -6.66 8.53
C ASP A 126 -13.73 -6.76 7.20
N ARG A 127 -13.27 -6.05 6.17
CA ARG A 127 -13.89 -6.06 4.82
C ARG A 127 -13.83 -7.44 4.17
N ASP A 128 -12.70 -8.11 4.27
CA ASP A 128 -12.48 -9.43 3.66
C ASP A 128 -13.36 -10.50 4.35
N SER A 129 -13.45 -10.47 5.68
CA SER A 129 -14.29 -11.41 6.44
C SER A 129 -15.79 -11.26 6.14
N LEU A 130 -16.26 -10.02 5.93
CA LEU A 130 -17.64 -9.73 5.50
C LEU A 130 -17.94 -10.32 4.12
N SER A 131 -17.00 -10.19 3.18
CA SER A 131 -17.16 -10.72 1.81
C SER A 131 -17.18 -12.24 1.75
N LEU A 132 -16.39 -12.91 2.60
CA LEU A 132 -16.21 -14.36 2.61
C LEU A 132 -17.13 -15.08 3.61
N LYS A 133 -18.03 -14.34 4.29
CA LYS A 133 -18.95 -14.84 5.33
C LYS A 133 -18.24 -15.70 6.38
N VAL A 134 -17.03 -15.29 6.76
CA VAL A 134 -16.22 -15.93 7.81
C VAL A 134 -16.71 -15.43 9.18
N ARG A 135 -16.16 -15.96 10.27
CA ARG A 135 -16.40 -15.47 11.64
C ARG A 135 -15.74 -14.09 11.86
N GLY A 136 -16.27 -13.05 11.21
CA GLY A 136 -15.67 -11.70 11.20
C GLY A 136 -15.51 -11.11 12.60
N LEU A 137 -16.53 -11.23 13.45
CA LEU A 137 -16.46 -10.72 14.83
C LEU A 137 -15.32 -11.34 15.64
N PHE A 138 -15.08 -12.65 15.46
CA PHE A 138 -13.97 -13.34 16.12
C PHE A 138 -12.62 -12.83 15.63
N TRP A 139 -12.41 -12.79 14.31
CA TRP A 139 -11.13 -12.37 13.73
C TRP A 139 -10.81 -10.90 13.94
N ASN A 140 -11.81 -10.02 13.85
CA ASN A 140 -11.66 -8.61 14.20
C ASN A 140 -11.28 -8.44 15.67
N GLY A 141 -11.93 -9.18 16.57
CA GLY A 141 -11.61 -9.17 18.00
C GLY A 141 -10.19 -9.64 18.27
N VAL A 142 -9.75 -10.73 17.64
CA VAL A 142 -8.39 -11.26 17.78
C VAL A 142 -7.35 -10.25 17.28
N ILE A 143 -7.47 -9.75 16.06
CA ILE A 143 -6.52 -8.79 15.47
C ILE A 143 -6.45 -7.48 16.27
N PHE A 144 -7.60 -7.02 16.77
CA PHE A 144 -7.63 -5.84 17.62
C PHE A 144 -6.92 -6.09 18.96
N ALA A 145 -7.29 -7.17 19.66
CA ALA A 145 -6.74 -7.49 20.97
C ALA A 145 -5.23 -7.74 20.92
N THR A 146 -4.75 -8.50 19.93
CA THR A 146 -3.33 -8.81 19.79
C THR A 146 -2.52 -7.59 19.36
N GLY A 147 -3.08 -6.69 18.55
CA GLY A 147 -2.40 -5.45 18.19
C GLY A 147 -2.23 -4.49 19.37
N VAL A 148 -3.27 -4.31 20.19
CA VAL A 148 -3.19 -3.52 21.42
C VAL A 148 -2.19 -4.15 22.40
N ALA A 149 -2.32 -5.46 22.67
CA ALA A 149 -1.42 -6.17 23.57
C ALA A 149 0.03 -6.13 23.08
N GLY A 150 0.26 -6.34 21.78
CA GLY A 150 1.58 -6.27 21.16
C GLY A 150 2.21 -4.89 21.31
N LEU A 151 1.45 -3.81 21.09
CA LEU A 151 1.95 -2.45 21.25
C LEU A 151 2.30 -2.13 22.71
N LEU A 152 1.45 -2.51 23.66
CA LEU A 152 1.72 -2.33 25.09
C LEU A 152 2.97 -3.10 25.53
N LEU A 153 3.10 -4.37 25.15
CA LEU A 153 4.27 -5.19 25.46
C LEU A 153 5.55 -4.65 24.81
N ALA A 154 5.45 -4.12 23.58
CA ALA A 154 6.58 -3.51 22.88
C ALA A 154 7.05 -2.22 23.54
N LEU A 155 6.14 -1.39 24.07
CA LEU A 155 6.49 -0.18 24.83
C LEU A 155 7.19 -0.50 26.16
N CYS A 156 6.88 -1.65 26.76
CA CYS A 156 7.53 -2.12 27.99
C CYS A 156 8.87 -2.85 27.75
N ALA A 157 9.21 -3.16 26.49
CA ALA A 157 10.41 -3.94 26.21
C ALA A 157 11.68 -3.09 26.35
N PRO A 158 12.68 -3.54 27.14
CA PRO A 158 13.88 -2.74 27.43
C PRO A 158 14.84 -2.63 26.23
N ARG A 159 14.68 -3.49 25.21
CA ARG A 159 15.47 -3.44 23.97
C ARG A 159 14.56 -3.33 22.76
N PHE A 160 14.95 -2.45 21.85
CA PHE A 160 14.21 -2.17 20.62
C PHE A 160 13.95 -3.41 19.76
N PHE A 161 14.95 -4.28 19.55
CA PHE A 161 14.77 -5.48 18.74
C PHE A 161 13.83 -6.51 19.37
N MET A 162 13.75 -6.55 20.72
CA MET A 162 12.75 -7.38 21.40
C MET A 162 11.35 -6.82 21.19
N ALA A 163 11.18 -5.51 21.30
CA ALA A 163 9.93 -4.83 20.99
C ALA A 163 9.46 -5.13 19.55
N LEU A 164 10.38 -5.04 18.58
CA LEU A 164 10.10 -5.38 17.18
C LEU A 164 9.69 -6.85 17.01
N GLY A 165 10.38 -7.78 17.65
CA GLY A 165 10.02 -9.20 17.63
C GLY A 165 8.63 -9.46 18.21
N ILE A 166 8.30 -8.83 19.33
CA ILE A 166 6.98 -8.90 19.96
C ILE A 166 5.89 -8.39 19.01
N LEU A 167 6.11 -7.23 18.38
CA LEU A 167 5.18 -6.66 17.40
C LEU A 167 4.96 -7.60 16.21
N LEU A 168 6.04 -8.11 15.62
CA LEU A 168 5.98 -9.05 14.50
C LEU A 168 5.21 -10.32 14.85
N LEU A 169 5.42 -10.89 16.03
CA LEU A 169 4.70 -12.09 16.48
C LEU A 169 3.24 -11.80 16.80
N ALA A 170 2.96 -10.71 17.53
CA ALA A 170 1.62 -10.31 17.92
C ALA A 170 0.70 -10.03 16.72
N GLN A 171 1.27 -9.57 15.60
CA GLN A 171 0.51 -9.34 14.38
C GLN A 171 0.58 -10.52 13.41
N GLY A 172 1.77 -11.08 13.21
CA GLY A 172 2.02 -12.11 12.21
C GLY A 172 1.28 -13.42 12.49
N LEU A 173 1.23 -13.84 13.76
CA LEU A 173 0.56 -15.08 14.14
C LEU A 173 -0.97 -15.05 13.87
N PRO A 174 -1.74 -14.08 14.41
CA PRO A 174 -3.18 -14.03 14.14
C PRO A 174 -3.50 -13.74 12.68
N LEU A 175 -2.70 -12.91 12.00
CA LEU A 175 -2.87 -12.65 10.57
C LEU A 175 -2.62 -13.92 9.73
N GLY A 176 -1.59 -14.70 10.07
CA GLY A 176 -1.29 -15.96 9.39
C GLY A 176 -2.40 -17.00 9.56
N LEU A 177 -2.93 -17.13 10.78
CA LEU A 177 -4.06 -18.03 11.05
C LEU A 177 -5.34 -17.58 10.32
N TYR A 178 -5.62 -16.27 10.27
CA TYR A 178 -6.71 -15.72 9.48
C TYR A 178 -6.54 -16.04 7.99
N ILE A 179 -5.36 -15.83 7.42
CA ILE A 179 -5.06 -16.10 6.01
C ILE A 179 -5.20 -17.60 5.70
N ALA A 180 -4.83 -18.48 6.63
CA ALA A 180 -5.03 -19.92 6.47
C ALA A 180 -6.53 -20.28 6.37
N GLU A 181 -7.37 -19.73 7.26
CA GLU A 181 -8.82 -19.93 7.16
C GLU A 181 -9.38 -19.31 5.87
N ARG A 182 -8.95 -18.09 5.52
CA ARG A 182 -9.34 -17.38 4.30
C ARG A 182 -9.05 -18.21 3.04
N ASN A 183 -7.82 -18.73 2.91
CA ASN A 183 -7.39 -19.48 1.74
C ASN A 183 -8.15 -20.79 1.52
N SER A 184 -8.76 -21.34 2.57
CA SER A 184 -9.62 -22.53 2.47
C SER A 184 -10.98 -22.23 1.80
N LYS A 185 -11.44 -20.98 1.86
CA LYS A 185 -12.76 -20.55 1.34
C LYS A 185 -12.69 -19.89 -0.04
N VAL A 186 -11.48 -19.61 -0.52
CA VAL A 186 -11.24 -18.84 -1.74
C VAL A 186 -10.70 -19.77 -2.84
N PRO A 187 -11.12 -19.61 -4.12
CA PRO A 187 -10.58 -20.39 -5.23
C PRO A 187 -9.07 -20.18 -5.38
N GLU A 188 -8.37 -21.12 -6.01
CA GLU A 188 -6.90 -21.18 -6.04
C GLU A 188 -6.24 -19.91 -6.59
N SER A 189 -6.90 -19.22 -7.52
CA SER A 189 -6.43 -17.97 -8.13
C SER A 189 -6.36 -16.79 -7.16
N ALA A 190 -7.19 -16.78 -6.11
CA ALA A 190 -7.30 -15.67 -5.16
C ALA A 190 -6.70 -15.98 -3.78
N ARG A 191 -6.00 -17.12 -3.64
CA ARG A 191 -5.21 -17.46 -2.45
C ARG A 191 -4.01 -16.51 -2.32
N VAL A 192 -3.74 -16.10 -1.08
CA VAL A 192 -2.65 -15.17 -0.74
C VAL A 192 -1.61 -15.94 0.09
N LEU A 193 -0.34 -15.52 0.07
CA LEU A 193 0.77 -16.19 0.75
C LEU A 193 1.04 -17.65 0.33
N THR A 194 0.58 -18.07 -0.85
CA THR A 194 1.04 -19.35 -1.44
C THR A 194 2.43 -19.18 -2.06
N PRO A 195 3.24 -20.26 -2.19
CA PRO A 195 4.56 -20.17 -2.84
C PRO A 195 4.48 -19.56 -4.25
N ALA A 196 3.46 -19.95 -5.03
CA ALA A 196 3.19 -19.37 -6.35
C ALA A 196 2.83 -17.87 -6.28
N HIS A 197 2.02 -17.46 -5.30
CA HIS A 197 1.68 -16.05 -5.09
C HIS A 197 2.92 -15.22 -4.71
N LEU A 198 3.76 -15.72 -3.79
CA LEU A 198 4.99 -15.06 -3.38
C LEU A 198 5.98 -14.92 -4.53
N GLN A 199 6.13 -15.95 -5.37
CA GLN A 199 6.95 -15.86 -6.58
C GLN A 199 6.43 -14.77 -7.52
N ASN A 200 5.11 -14.71 -7.75
CA ASN A 200 4.50 -13.69 -8.61
C ASN A 200 4.60 -12.27 -8.04
N VAL A 201 4.53 -12.10 -6.72
CA VAL A 201 4.77 -10.81 -6.06
C VAL A 201 6.24 -10.43 -6.14
N GLY A 202 7.15 -11.38 -5.91
CA GLY A 202 8.59 -11.18 -6.02
C GLY A 202 9.00 -10.75 -7.42
N ILE A 203 8.54 -11.45 -8.46
CA ILE A 203 8.79 -11.09 -9.87
C ILE A 203 8.26 -9.68 -10.17
N ARG A 204 7.05 -9.32 -9.68
CA ARG A 204 6.50 -7.97 -9.87
C ARG A 204 7.31 -6.89 -9.15
N LEU A 205 7.80 -7.16 -7.95
CA LEU A 205 8.63 -6.23 -7.21
C LEU A 205 10.00 -6.04 -7.90
N LEU A 206 10.62 -7.12 -8.35
CA LEU A 206 11.88 -7.09 -9.09
C LEU A 206 11.73 -6.37 -10.44
N ALA A 207 10.63 -6.59 -11.15
CA ALA A 207 10.31 -5.89 -12.38
C ALA A 207 10.15 -4.37 -12.17
N ARG A 208 9.53 -3.94 -11.05
CA ARG A 208 9.44 -2.51 -10.68
C ARG A 208 10.80 -1.88 -10.37
N ILE A 209 11.76 -2.69 -9.94
CA ILE A 209 13.15 -2.28 -9.65
C ILE A 209 14.03 -2.41 -10.91
N GLY A 210 13.47 -2.82 -12.06
CA GLY A 210 14.16 -2.91 -13.34
C GLY A 210 14.93 -4.22 -13.58
N ILE A 211 14.78 -5.22 -12.69
CA ILE A 211 15.46 -6.52 -12.82
C ILE A 211 14.47 -7.54 -13.40
N GLN A 212 14.61 -7.84 -14.69
CA GLN A 212 13.82 -8.88 -15.37
C GLN A 212 14.39 -10.26 -15.06
N VAL A 213 13.94 -10.89 -13.98
CA VAL A 213 14.27 -12.29 -13.66
C VAL A 213 13.14 -13.20 -14.14
N GLY A 214 13.39 -13.94 -15.22
CA GLY A 214 12.57 -15.09 -15.63
C GLY A 214 11.79 -14.90 -16.93
N GLY A 215 12.02 -15.82 -17.87
CA GLY A 215 11.60 -15.75 -19.27
C GLY A 215 10.13 -15.45 -19.52
N GLY A 216 9.88 -14.67 -20.57
CA GLY A 216 8.61 -14.01 -20.93
C GLY A 216 7.39 -14.89 -21.20
N ALA A 217 7.42 -16.19 -20.89
CA ALA A 217 6.27 -17.09 -21.03
C ALA A 217 5.39 -17.17 -19.76
N LEU A 218 5.94 -16.88 -18.56
CA LEU A 218 5.16 -16.88 -17.31
C LEU A 218 4.45 -15.55 -17.05
N VAL A 219 5.01 -14.44 -17.55
CA VAL A 219 4.43 -13.08 -17.41
C VAL A 219 3.11 -12.96 -18.18
N GLN A 220 2.99 -13.60 -19.35
CA GLN A 220 1.74 -13.62 -20.12
C GLN A 220 0.65 -14.53 -19.51
N ARG A 221 1.00 -15.50 -18.65
CA ARG A 221 0.01 -16.40 -18.01
C ARG A 221 -0.62 -15.83 -16.74
N ALA A 222 -0.01 -14.85 -16.09
CA ALA A 222 -0.38 -14.51 -14.71
C ALA A 222 -1.35 -13.32 -14.55
N VAL A 223 -1.51 -12.45 -15.54
CA VAL A 223 -2.29 -11.21 -15.34
C VAL A 223 -3.03 -10.81 -16.62
N GLY A 224 -4.14 -11.51 -16.91
CA GLY A 224 -5.21 -10.84 -17.63
C GLY A 224 -5.98 -9.93 -16.66
N PRO A 225 -6.63 -8.84 -17.12
CA PRO A 225 -7.44 -7.96 -16.28
C PRO A 225 -8.50 -8.73 -15.46
N ASP A 226 -9.06 -8.23 -14.36
CA ASP A 226 -10.05 -9.02 -13.59
C ASP A 226 -11.46 -8.99 -14.22
N ILE A 227 -11.56 -9.57 -15.42
CA ILE A 227 -12.79 -9.83 -16.15
C ILE A 227 -13.02 -11.33 -16.24
N THR A 228 -14.21 -11.78 -15.86
CA THR A 228 -14.69 -13.13 -16.11
C THR A 228 -15.80 -13.08 -17.15
N PHE A 229 -15.56 -13.70 -18.30
CA PHE A 229 -16.59 -13.85 -19.33
C PHE A 229 -17.60 -14.94 -18.95
N ILE A 230 -18.85 -14.70 -19.27
CA ILE A 230 -19.97 -15.63 -19.10
C ILE A 230 -20.63 -15.75 -20.47
N GLY A 231 -20.53 -16.94 -21.06
CA GLY A 231 -21.14 -17.20 -22.36
C GLY A 231 -22.67 -17.15 -22.30
N LYS A 232 -23.30 -16.95 -23.46
CA LYS A 232 -24.75 -17.06 -23.62
C LYS A 232 -25.22 -18.46 -23.22
N SER A 233 -26.31 -18.53 -22.45
CA SER A 233 -26.99 -19.79 -22.13
C SER A 233 -28.44 -19.74 -22.58
N ASP A 234 -28.81 -20.61 -23.52
CA ASP A 234 -30.20 -20.71 -23.99
C ASP A 234 -31.00 -21.71 -23.14
N ARG A 235 -30.36 -22.75 -22.57
CA ARG A 235 -31.03 -23.81 -21.78
C ARG A 235 -30.63 -23.87 -20.30
N GLY A 236 -29.84 -22.92 -19.81
CA GLY A 236 -29.52 -22.79 -18.38
C GLY A 236 -28.08 -22.36 -18.07
N ARG A 237 -27.86 -21.77 -16.89
CA ARG A 237 -26.60 -21.09 -16.47
C ARG A 237 -25.33 -21.96 -16.60
N GLN A 238 -25.46 -23.28 -16.49
CA GLN A 238 -24.33 -24.21 -16.59
C GLN A 238 -23.72 -24.22 -18.00
N GLU A 239 -24.55 -24.13 -19.04
CA GLU A 239 -24.12 -24.16 -20.45
C GLU A 239 -23.24 -22.95 -20.81
N GLY A 240 -23.64 -21.75 -20.36
CA GLY A 240 -22.87 -20.52 -20.56
C GLY A 240 -21.52 -20.55 -19.85
N THR A 241 -21.45 -21.22 -18.70
CA THR A 241 -20.20 -21.41 -17.95
C THR A 241 -19.26 -22.39 -18.66
N MET A 242 -19.79 -23.46 -19.26
CA MET A 242 -19.01 -24.42 -20.03
C MET A 242 -18.38 -23.77 -21.28
N ARG A 243 -19.14 -22.92 -22.00
CA ARG A 243 -18.61 -22.14 -23.14
C ARG A 243 -17.46 -21.21 -22.74
N ALA A 244 -17.62 -20.51 -21.62
CA ALA A 244 -16.56 -19.63 -21.09
C ALA A 244 -15.29 -20.44 -20.76
N ARG A 245 -15.42 -21.59 -20.12
CA ARG A 245 -14.28 -22.50 -19.84
C ARG A 245 -13.62 -23.06 -21.09
N GLN A 246 -14.39 -23.31 -22.15
CA GLN A 246 -13.85 -23.81 -23.41
C GLN A 246 -12.91 -22.78 -24.06
N VAL A 247 -13.23 -21.48 -23.97
CA VAL A 247 -12.40 -20.43 -24.55
C VAL A 247 -11.20 -20.06 -23.68
N GLU A 248 -11.25 -20.31 -22.37
CA GLU A 248 -10.16 -19.95 -21.43
C GLU A 248 -8.80 -20.54 -21.81
N SER A 249 -8.76 -21.72 -22.42
CA SER A 249 -7.51 -22.38 -22.86
C SER A 249 -7.01 -21.94 -24.24
N SER A 250 -7.76 -21.09 -24.95
CA SER A 250 -7.46 -20.70 -26.32
C SER A 250 -6.42 -19.57 -26.40
N ARG A 251 -5.55 -19.61 -27.42
CA ARG A 251 -4.43 -18.67 -27.63
C ARG A 251 -4.83 -17.19 -27.66
N GLY A 252 -6.06 -16.85 -28.06
CA GLY A 252 -6.57 -15.47 -28.14
C GLY A 252 -7.32 -14.97 -26.91
N PHE A 253 -7.49 -15.79 -25.87
CA PHE A 253 -8.40 -15.48 -24.76
C PHE A 253 -7.97 -14.25 -23.96
N LEU A 254 -6.67 -14.14 -23.69
CA LEU A 254 -6.10 -13.01 -22.97
C LEU A 254 -6.25 -11.71 -23.77
N ALA A 255 -5.97 -11.73 -25.08
CA ALA A 255 -6.14 -10.56 -25.94
C ALA A 255 -7.61 -10.11 -26.02
N ALA A 256 -8.56 -11.06 -26.11
CA ALA A 256 -9.98 -10.74 -26.07
C ALA A 256 -10.39 -10.10 -24.74
N LYS A 257 -9.81 -10.58 -23.64
CA LYS A 257 -10.05 -10.10 -22.28
C LYS A 257 -9.48 -8.70 -22.05
N GLU A 258 -8.26 -8.44 -22.51
CA GLU A 258 -7.64 -7.12 -22.51
C GLU A 258 -8.41 -6.12 -23.37
N LEU A 259 -8.83 -6.52 -24.57
CA LEU A 259 -9.62 -5.68 -25.47
C LEU A 259 -10.92 -5.19 -24.81
N VAL A 260 -11.67 -6.11 -24.20
CA VAL A 260 -12.93 -5.75 -23.52
C VAL A 260 -12.65 -4.90 -22.27
N TYR A 261 -11.58 -5.20 -21.53
CA TYR A 261 -11.20 -4.42 -20.36
C TYR A 261 -10.79 -2.99 -20.69
N ASP A 262 -9.94 -2.79 -21.70
CA ASP A 262 -9.51 -1.47 -22.15
C ASP A 262 -10.71 -0.65 -22.65
N ALA A 263 -11.61 -1.27 -23.43
CA ALA A 263 -12.85 -0.64 -23.86
C ALA A 263 -13.72 -0.20 -22.67
N LEU A 264 -13.83 -1.02 -21.63
CA LEU A 264 -14.58 -0.68 -20.42
C LEU A 264 -13.92 0.46 -19.62
N LEU A 265 -12.59 0.45 -19.47
CA LEU A 265 -11.85 1.51 -18.79
C LEU A 265 -12.02 2.85 -19.49
N ARG A 266 -11.99 2.84 -20.83
CA ARG A 266 -12.20 4.04 -21.68
C ARG A 266 -13.68 4.40 -21.84
N ARG A 267 -14.59 3.65 -21.22
CA ARG A 267 -16.06 3.84 -21.34
C ARG A 267 -16.53 3.83 -22.80
N ALA A 268 -15.91 3.00 -23.64
CA ALA A 268 -16.30 2.87 -25.04
C ALA A 268 -17.70 2.25 -25.15
N THR A 269 -18.50 2.75 -26.10
CA THR A 269 -19.85 2.22 -26.39
C THR A 269 -19.78 1.01 -27.30
N ASP A 270 -18.88 1.06 -28.29
CA ASP A 270 -18.74 0.05 -29.32
C ASP A 270 -17.26 -0.25 -29.58
N ILE A 271 -16.98 -1.50 -29.94
CA ILE A 271 -15.64 -1.94 -30.41
C ILE A 271 -15.79 -2.44 -31.84
N HIS A 272 -15.09 -1.79 -32.77
CA HIS A 272 -15.05 -2.21 -34.16
C HIS A 272 -13.79 -3.03 -34.41
N LEU A 273 -13.98 -4.25 -34.91
CA LEU A 273 -12.90 -5.11 -35.41
C LEU A 273 -13.02 -5.20 -36.93
N GLU A 274 -12.08 -4.56 -37.61
CA GLU A 274 -12.01 -4.41 -39.08
C GLU A 274 -10.83 -5.22 -39.63
N PRO A 275 -11.06 -6.36 -40.30
CA PRO A 275 -9.99 -7.12 -40.93
C PRO A 275 -9.42 -6.34 -42.13
N LYS A 276 -8.10 -6.16 -42.16
CA LYS A 276 -7.33 -5.58 -43.26
C LYS A 276 -6.37 -6.63 -43.83
N GLU A 277 -5.60 -6.23 -44.84
CA GLU A 277 -4.55 -7.06 -45.41
C GLU A 277 -3.39 -7.17 -44.39
N GLY A 278 -3.14 -8.37 -43.87
CA GLY A 278 -2.08 -8.64 -42.89
C GLY A 278 -2.43 -8.40 -41.41
N GLU A 279 -3.41 -7.56 -41.08
CA GLU A 279 -3.75 -7.20 -39.69
C GLU A 279 -5.27 -7.05 -39.46
N ILE A 280 -5.68 -6.99 -38.20
CA ILE A 280 -7.06 -6.64 -37.79
C ILE A 280 -7.01 -5.32 -37.02
N SER A 281 -7.57 -4.28 -37.61
CA SER A 281 -7.63 -2.95 -37.02
C SER A 281 -8.73 -2.88 -35.96
N VAL A 282 -8.39 -2.30 -34.80
CA VAL A 282 -9.27 -2.16 -33.65
C VAL A 282 -9.62 -0.70 -33.47
N ARG A 283 -10.92 -0.38 -33.44
CA ARG A 283 -11.41 1.00 -33.29
C ARG A 283 -12.52 1.07 -32.24
N PRO A 284 -12.22 1.41 -30.98
CA PRO A 284 -13.25 1.72 -30.01
C PRO A 284 -13.93 3.05 -30.32
N ARG A 285 -15.25 3.11 -30.12
CA ARG A 285 -16.04 4.35 -30.10
C ARG A 285 -16.13 4.87 -28.68
N ILE A 286 -15.51 6.02 -28.41
CA ILE A 286 -15.53 6.68 -27.11
C ILE A 286 -16.24 8.02 -27.31
N ASP A 287 -17.29 8.27 -26.52
CA ASP A 287 -18.08 9.51 -26.58
C ASP A 287 -18.55 9.87 -28.01
N GLY A 288 -18.89 8.85 -28.81
CA GLY A 288 -19.37 9.00 -30.19
C GLY A 288 -18.27 9.03 -31.26
N VAL A 289 -17.01 9.24 -30.89
CA VAL A 289 -15.86 9.36 -31.82
C VAL A 289 -15.09 8.04 -31.88
N MET A 290 -14.63 7.65 -33.09
CA MET A 290 -13.82 6.44 -33.28
C MET A 290 -12.34 6.75 -33.11
N TYR A 291 -11.68 6.07 -32.17
CA TYR A 291 -10.24 6.19 -31.96
C TYR A 291 -9.50 4.98 -32.54
N PRO A 292 -8.36 5.15 -33.21
CA PRO A 292 -7.51 4.03 -33.59
C PRO A 292 -6.83 3.45 -32.34
N SER A 293 -6.86 2.12 -32.21
CA SER A 293 -6.11 1.37 -31.20
C SER A 293 -5.06 0.49 -31.87
N GLU A 294 -4.17 -0.08 -31.06
CA GLU A 294 -3.16 -1.04 -31.53
C GLU A 294 -3.83 -2.19 -32.31
N PRO A 295 -3.40 -2.46 -33.56
CA PRO A 295 -3.96 -3.53 -34.36
C PRO A 295 -3.49 -4.90 -33.87
N PHE A 296 -4.29 -5.93 -34.13
CA PHE A 296 -3.87 -7.31 -33.92
C PHE A 296 -3.24 -7.89 -35.17
N ASP A 297 -2.21 -8.72 -35.00
CA ASP A 297 -1.80 -9.64 -36.07
C ASP A 297 -2.99 -10.50 -36.52
N ARG A 298 -3.07 -10.81 -37.81
CA ARG A 298 -4.24 -11.49 -38.38
C ARG A 298 -4.56 -12.81 -37.70
N GLY A 299 -3.54 -13.61 -37.38
CA GLY A 299 -3.75 -14.89 -36.69
C GLY A 299 -4.33 -14.71 -35.28
N LEU A 300 -3.89 -13.69 -34.55
CA LEU A 300 -4.40 -13.38 -33.22
C LEU A 300 -5.82 -12.80 -33.27
N GLY A 301 -6.07 -11.83 -34.16
CA GLY A 301 -7.38 -11.21 -34.27
C GLY A 301 -8.47 -12.19 -34.74
N GLU A 302 -8.15 -13.14 -35.63
CA GLU A 302 -9.09 -14.22 -36.00
C GLU A 302 -9.41 -15.12 -34.80
N ALA A 303 -8.42 -15.42 -33.94
CA ALA A 303 -8.65 -16.17 -32.71
C ALA A 303 -9.55 -15.41 -31.73
N VAL A 304 -9.36 -14.09 -31.59
CA VAL A 304 -10.21 -13.20 -30.77
C VAL A 304 -11.66 -13.21 -31.27
N ILE A 305 -11.87 -13.09 -32.58
CA ILE A 305 -13.22 -13.16 -33.19
C ILE A 305 -13.89 -14.51 -32.88
N ASN A 306 -13.16 -15.62 -32.99
CA ASN A 306 -13.68 -16.96 -32.68
C ASN A 306 -14.10 -17.08 -31.21
N ILE A 307 -13.36 -16.48 -30.27
CA ILE A 307 -13.72 -16.47 -28.85
C ILE A 307 -15.05 -15.74 -28.65
N PHE A 308 -15.23 -14.57 -29.26
CA PHE A 308 -16.51 -13.85 -29.16
C PHE A 308 -17.66 -14.62 -29.81
N LYS A 309 -17.41 -15.35 -30.91
CA LYS A 309 -18.40 -16.26 -31.49
C LYS A 309 -18.84 -17.36 -30.51
N VAL A 310 -17.88 -18.05 -29.89
CA VAL A 310 -18.18 -19.09 -28.89
C VAL A 310 -18.96 -18.50 -27.70
N LEU A 311 -18.49 -17.37 -27.16
CA LEU A 311 -19.13 -16.71 -26.02
C LEU A 311 -20.56 -16.25 -26.35
N GLY A 312 -20.81 -15.76 -27.57
CA GLY A 312 -22.11 -15.30 -28.03
C GLY A 312 -23.06 -16.41 -28.50
N ALA A 313 -22.65 -17.70 -28.43
CA ALA A 313 -23.34 -18.84 -29.02
C ALA A 313 -23.60 -18.70 -30.53
N MET A 314 -22.62 -18.15 -31.25
CA MET A 314 -22.61 -18.04 -32.72
C MET A 314 -21.83 -19.20 -33.36
N ASP A 315 -22.11 -19.48 -34.63
CA ASP A 315 -21.43 -20.52 -35.41
C ASP A 315 -20.05 -20.02 -35.90
N ILE A 316 -19.02 -20.78 -35.52
CA ILE A 316 -17.62 -20.51 -35.87
C ILE A 316 -17.32 -20.85 -37.33
N THR A 317 -17.97 -21.90 -37.85
CA THR A 317 -17.74 -22.42 -39.21
C THR A 317 -18.32 -21.50 -40.28
N GLU A 318 -19.45 -20.85 -39.96
CA GLU A 318 -20.08 -19.87 -40.83
C GLU A 318 -19.37 -18.51 -40.77
N LYS A 319 -18.91 -18.03 -41.92
CA LYS A 319 -18.19 -16.76 -42.09
C LYS A 319 -18.79 -15.84 -43.16
N ARG A 320 -19.74 -16.34 -43.95
CA ARG A 320 -20.34 -15.64 -45.10
C ARG A 320 -21.59 -14.86 -44.73
N LYS A 321 -22.34 -15.33 -43.73
CA LYS A 321 -23.56 -14.66 -43.24
C LYS A 321 -23.29 -13.82 -42.00
N SER A 322 -24.03 -12.71 -41.87
CA SER A 322 -24.06 -11.92 -40.64
C SER A 322 -24.63 -12.76 -39.50
N GLN A 323 -24.01 -12.65 -38.32
CA GLN A 323 -24.42 -13.35 -37.11
C GLN A 323 -24.42 -12.37 -35.94
N ASP A 324 -25.43 -12.48 -35.09
CA ASP A 324 -25.58 -11.66 -33.89
C ASP A 324 -25.61 -12.57 -32.65
N GLY A 325 -24.91 -12.13 -31.61
CA GLY A 325 -24.78 -12.85 -30.36
C GLY A 325 -24.63 -11.89 -29.19
N SER A 326 -24.79 -12.42 -27.99
CA SER A 326 -24.67 -11.64 -26.75
C SER A 326 -23.97 -12.48 -25.70
N PHE A 327 -23.07 -11.88 -24.93
CA PHE A 327 -22.45 -12.54 -23.79
C PHE A 327 -22.44 -11.59 -22.60
N SER A 328 -22.21 -12.11 -21.40
CA SER A 328 -22.09 -11.32 -20.18
C SER A 328 -20.65 -11.31 -19.69
N ALA A 329 -20.24 -10.26 -18.98
CA ALA A 329 -18.93 -10.17 -18.36
C ALA A 329 -19.09 -9.62 -16.94
N ILE A 330 -18.44 -10.27 -15.98
CA ILE A 330 -18.30 -9.74 -14.62
C ILE A 330 -16.94 -9.08 -14.55
N VAL A 331 -16.93 -7.83 -14.09
CA VAL A 331 -15.71 -7.04 -13.94
C VAL A 331 -15.54 -6.74 -12.46
N ALA A 332 -14.44 -7.22 -11.87
CA ALA A 332 -14.03 -6.79 -10.55
C ALA A 332 -13.23 -5.50 -10.72
N ILE A 333 -13.93 -4.38 -10.89
CA ILE A 333 -13.27 -3.07 -10.94
C ILE A 333 -12.81 -2.75 -9.53
N THR A 334 -11.55 -3.01 -9.23
CA THR A 334 -10.86 -2.29 -8.15
C THR A 334 -10.68 -0.87 -8.67
N VAL A 335 -11.66 0.00 -8.43
CA VAL A 335 -11.59 1.41 -8.81
C VAL A 335 -10.47 2.03 -7.98
N GLY A 336 -9.26 2.02 -8.52
CA GLY A 336 -8.22 2.96 -8.11
C GLY A 336 -8.72 4.33 -8.55
N VAL A 337 -9.34 5.05 -7.63
CA VAL A 337 -9.71 6.45 -7.84
C VAL A 337 -8.40 7.21 -7.95
N VAL A 338 -7.98 7.46 -9.20
CA VAL A 338 -7.02 8.51 -9.53
C VAL A 338 -7.79 9.83 -9.38
N THR A 339 -7.76 10.40 -8.19
CA THR A 339 -8.03 11.82 -7.91
C THR A 339 -7.07 12.27 -6.85
#